data_AF-A0A7X5YDV2-F1
#
_entry.id   AF-A0A7X5YDV2-F1
#
_cell.length_a   1.000
_cell.length_b   1.000
_cell.length_c   1.000
_cell.angle_alpha   90.00
_cell.angle_beta   90.00
_cell.angle_gamma   90.00
#
_symmetry.space_group_name_H-M   'P 1'
#
loop_
_entity.id
_entity.type
_entity.pdbx_description
1 polymer ?
#
loop_
_entity_poly.entity_id
_entity_poly.type
_entity_poly.pdbx_seq_one_letter_code
_entity_poly.pdbx_strand_id
1 'polypeptide(L)'
;MKFEFDIKKVDLVTLGGVDLRKTFKEKMKKNFEQFLGETIYNSTRDVELDDKCKAIHRGEKVEFNEREKELFERAVKAIEFEPGLIERKILKQVIKIDD
;
A
#
# COMPACT_ATOMS: atom_id res chain seq x y z
N MET A 1 -10.29 -12.86 11.70
CA MET A 1 -10.40 -12.88 10.22
C MET A 1 -9.05 -12.53 9.60
N LYS A 2 -8.68 -13.09 8.44
CA LYS A 2 -7.41 -12.79 7.76
C LYS A 2 -7.66 -12.02 6.45
N PHE A 3 -6.71 -11.17 6.10
CA PHE A 3 -6.71 -10.40 4.87
C PHE A 3 -5.37 -10.55 4.16
N GLU A 4 -5.39 -10.50 2.84
CA GLU A 4 -4.20 -10.50 2.00
C GLU A 4 -4.10 -9.16 1.27
N PHE A 5 -2.88 -8.64 1.16
CA PHE A 5 -2.56 -7.52 0.28
C PHE A 5 -1.37 -7.87 -0.62
N ASP A 6 -1.59 -7.73 -1.92
CA ASP A 6 -0.56 -7.88 -2.95
C ASP A 6 -0.35 -6.55 -3.67
N ILE A 7 0.78 -5.91 -3.38
CA ILE A 7 1.13 -4.63 -3.97
C ILE A 7 1.32 -4.69 -5.49
N LYS A 8 1.71 -5.85 -6.03
CA LYS A 8 1.93 -5.99 -7.48
C LYS A 8 0.63 -5.93 -8.26
N LYS A 9 -0.49 -6.32 -7.64
CA LYS A 9 -1.84 -6.25 -8.20
C LYS A 9 -2.47 -4.86 -8.12
N VAL A 10 -1.83 -3.90 -7.45
CA VAL A 10 -2.31 -2.52 -7.44
C VAL A 10 -2.15 -1.93 -8.85
N ASP A 11 -3.29 -1.73 -9.50
CA ASP A 11 -3.38 -0.95 -10.73
C ASP A 11 -3.04 0.51 -10.40
N LEU A 12 -2.13 1.10 -11.15
CA LEU A 12 -1.64 2.46 -10.93
C LEU A 12 -1.82 3.34 -12.18
N VAL A 13 -2.67 2.90 -13.10
CA VAL A 13 -3.02 3.67 -14.29
C VAL A 13 -4.19 4.59 -13.96
N THR A 14 -4.05 5.89 -14.15
CA THR A 14 -5.15 6.84 -13.96
C THR A 14 -6.21 6.70 -15.06
N LEU A 15 -7.39 7.30 -14.88
CA LEU A 15 -8.42 7.32 -15.93
C LEU A 15 -7.95 7.97 -17.25
N GLY A 16 -6.94 8.85 -17.17
CA GLY A 16 -6.29 9.47 -18.32
C GLY A 16 -5.18 8.62 -18.95
N GLY A 17 -5.01 7.36 -18.54
CA GLY A 17 -3.97 6.47 -19.05
C GLY A 17 -2.55 6.76 -18.54
N VAL A 18 -2.41 7.58 -17.50
CA VAL A 18 -1.11 7.91 -16.91
C VAL A 18 -0.68 6.79 -15.98
N ASP A 19 0.46 6.17 -16.25
CA ASP A 19 1.06 5.18 -15.35
C ASP A 19 1.83 5.88 -14.23
N LEU A 20 1.28 5.82 -13.01
CA LEU A 20 1.89 6.44 -11.85
C LEU A 20 3.20 5.75 -11.44
N ARG A 21 3.44 4.49 -11.82
CA ARG A 21 4.72 3.80 -11.55
C ARG A 21 5.90 4.57 -12.16
N LYS A 22 5.71 5.12 -13.37
CA LYS A 22 6.71 5.98 -14.01
C LYS A 22 6.91 7.27 -13.22
N THR A 23 5.81 7.88 -12.79
CA THR A 23 5.85 9.11 -11.97
C THR A 23 6.62 8.91 -10.66
N PHE A 24 6.42 7.79 -9.96
CA PHE A 24 7.19 7.46 -8.75
C PHE A 24 8.70 7.32 -9.05
N LYS A 25 9.06 6.61 -10.13
CA LYS A 25 10.46 6.44 -10.54
C LYS A 25 11.12 7.76 -10.95
N GLU A 26 10.41 8.58 -11.72
CA GLU A 26 10.96 9.81 -12.31
C GLU A 26 11.00 10.96 -11.30
N LYS A 27 9.92 11.18 -10.53
CA LYS A 27 9.82 12.29 -9.58
C LYS A 27 10.36 11.96 -8.20
N MET A 28 10.09 10.75 -7.70
CA MET A 28 10.47 10.37 -6.33
C MET A 28 11.72 9.48 -6.27
N LYS A 29 12.29 9.09 -7.42
CA LYS A 29 13.46 8.20 -7.53
C LYS A 29 13.30 6.88 -6.75
N LYS A 30 12.07 6.42 -6.56
CA LYS A 30 11.72 5.20 -5.82
C LYS A 30 10.59 4.47 -6.53
N ASN A 31 10.51 3.15 -6.34
CA ASN A 31 9.37 2.38 -6.82
C ASN A 31 8.13 2.65 -5.96
N PHE A 32 6.95 2.33 -6.50
CA PHE A 32 5.70 2.43 -5.75
C PHE A 32 5.72 1.58 -4.47
N GLU A 33 6.27 0.37 -4.53
CA GLU A 33 6.37 -0.47 -3.35
C GLU A 33 7.20 0.13 -2.22
N GLN A 34 8.31 0.77 -2.58
CA GLN A 34 9.17 1.47 -1.62
C GLN A 34 8.44 2.66 -1.02
N PHE A 35 7.78 3.47 -1.86
CA PHE A 35 6.95 4.59 -1.41
C PHE A 35 5.87 4.15 -0.42
N LEU A 36 5.12 3.10 -0.76
CA LEU A 36 3.99 2.66 0.05
C LEU A 36 4.46 2.09 1.40
N GLY A 37 5.47 1.22 1.38
CA GLY A 37 6.05 0.63 2.59
C GLY A 37 6.62 1.69 3.54
N GLU A 38 7.38 2.66 3.03
CA GLU A 38 7.90 3.78 3.82
C GLU A 38 6.77 4.64 4.40
N THR A 39 5.75 4.93 3.60
CA THR A 39 4.66 5.81 4.02
C THR A 39 3.82 5.18 5.13
N ILE A 40 3.49 3.90 5.01
CA ILE A 40 2.72 3.18 6.04
C ILE A 40 3.54 3.07 7.33
N TYR A 41 4.83 2.76 7.22
CA TYR A 41 5.73 2.69 8.36
C TYR A 41 5.78 4.04 9.11
N ASN A 42 5.99 5.14 8.38
CA ASN A 42 6.07 6.48 8.95
C ASN A 42 4.73 6.96 9.54
N SER A 43 3.61 6.57 8.94
CA SER A 43 2.27 6.97 9.38
C SER A 43 1.79 6.21 10.61
N THR A 44 2.14 4.93 10.74
CA THR A 44 1.62 4.09 11.83
C THR A 44 2.54 4.12 13.04
N ARG A 45 3.87 4.09 12.82
CA ARG A 45 4.89 3.93 13.88
C ARG A 45 4.57 2.80 14.86
N ASP A 46 3.87 1.77 14.39
CA ASP A 46 3.47 0.61 15.17
C ASP A 46 4.39 -0.57 14.82
N VAL A 47 4.96 -1.20 15.85
CA VAL A 47 5.90 -2.31 15.70
C VAL A 47 5.23 -3.51 15.03
N GLU A 48 3.92 -3.69 15.21
CA GLU A 48 3.17 -4.82 14.65
C GLU A 48 3.11 -4.79 13.12
N LEU A 49 3.23 -3.61 12.50
CA LEU A 49 3.26 -3.48 11.04
C LEU A 49 4.68 -3.38 10.46
N ASP A 50 5.74 -3.36 11.26
CA ASP A 50 7.11 -3.12 10.76
C ASP A 50 7.55 -4.17 9.73
N ASP A 51 7.40 -5.46 10.07
CA ASP A 51 7.74 -6.55 9.15
C ASP A 51 6.87 -6.55 7.89
N LYS A 52 5.59 -6.15 8.03
CA LYS A 52 4.67 -6.03 6.89
C LYS A 52 5.06 -4.86 5.99
N CYS A 53 5.45 -3.72 6.56
CA CYS A 53 5.92 -2.56 5.82
C CYS A 53 7.21 -2.88 5.06
N LYS A 54 8.12 -3.64 5.66
CA LYS A 54 9.34 -4.12 5.00
C LYS A 54 9.03 -5.08 3.86
N ALA A 55 8.09 -6.01 4.05
CA ALA A 55 7.64 -6.93 3.00
C ALA A 55 6.98 -6.17 1.85
N ILE A 56 6.08 -5.23 2.14
CA ILE A 56 5.48 -4.32 1.16
C ILE A 56 6.58 -3.56 0.41
N HIS A 57 7.55 -2.98 1.12
CA HIS A 57 8.68 -2.25 0.51
C HIS A 57 9.49 -3.10 -0.46
N ARG A 58 9.59 -4.41 -0.23
CA ARG A 58 10.26 -5.38 -1.11
C ARG A 58 9.37 -5.88 -2.26
N GLY A 59 8.11 -5.43 -2.34
CA GLY A 59 7.15 -5.89 -3.33
C GLY A 59 6.59 -7.29 -3.02
N GLU A 60 6.62 -7.69 -1.76
CA GLU A 60 6.13 -8.98 -1.28
C GLU A 60 4.65 -8.88 -0.89
N LYS A 61 3.96 -10.02 -0.97
CA LYS A 61 2.59 -10.18 -0.52
C LYS A 61 2.57 -10.27 1.00
N VAL A 62 1.59 -9.64 1.63
CA VAL A 62 1.44 -9.65 3.09
C VAL A 62 0.06 -10.09 3.52
N GLU A 63 0.01 -10.67 4.70
CA GLU A 63 -1.23 -11.04 5.38
C GLU A 63 -1.42 -10.18 6.62
N PHE A 64 -2.66 -9.78 6.86
CA PHE A 64 -3.08 -8.98 8.01
C PHE A 64 -4.16 -9.70 8.81
N ASN A 65 -4.11 -9.57 10.12
CA ASN A 65 -5.27 -9.74 10.98
C ASN A 65 -6.18 -8.49 10.93
N GLU A 66 -7.30 -8.51 11.64
CA GLU A 66 -8.27 -7.39 11.63
C GLU A 66 -7.66 -6.07 12.10
N ARG A 67 -6.88 -6.08 13.17
CA ARG A 67 -6.25 -4.87 13.72
C ARG A 67 -5.14 -4.34 12.82
N GLU A 68 -4.28 -5.21 12.29
CA GLU A 68 -3.24 -4.84 11.33
C GLU A 68 -3.85 -4.23 10.06
N LYS A 69 -4.97 -4.79 9.60
CA LYS A 69 -5.72 -4.28 8.45
C LYS A 69 -6.29 -2.89 8.75
N GLU A 70 -6.91 -2.66 9.90
CA GLU A 70 -7.39 -1.32 10.28
C GLU A 70 -6.28 -0.28 10.34
N LEU A 71 -5.13 -0.63 10.91
CA LEU A 71 -3.95 0.24 10.96
C LEU A 71 -3.41 0.56 9.56
N PHE A 72 -3.31 -0.46 8.71
CA PHE A 72 -2.91 -0.31 7.32
C PHE A 72 -3.87 0.61 6.55
N GLU A 73 -5.19 0.40 6.66
CA GLU A 73 -6.20 1.22 5.99
C GLU A 73 -6.14 2.67 6.45
N ARG A 74 -5.91 2.91 7.75
CA ARG A 74 -5.76 4.26 8.30
C ARG A 74 -4.51 4.96 7.76
N ALA A 75 -3.39 4.25 7.67
CA ALA A 75 -2.16 4.79 7.11
C ALA A 75 -2.29 5.08 5.61
N VAL A 76 -2.97 4.21 4.86
CA VAL A 76 -3.24 4.39 3.43
C VAL A 76 -4.15 5.60 3.18
N LYS A 77 -5.15 5.83 4.04
CA LYS A 77 -6.02 7.03 3.99
C LYS A 77 -5.31 8.35 4.31
N ALA A 78 -4.16 8.28 4.99
CA ALA A 78 -3.34 9.45 5.27
C ALA A 78 -2.40 9.82 4.09
N ILE A 79 -2.39 9.04 3.01
CA ILE A 79 -1.54 9.30 1.84
C ILE A 79 -2.12 10.50 1.06
N GLU A 80 -1.42 11.64 1.11
CA GLU A 80 -1.80 12.87 0.40
C GLU A 80 -1.42 12.87 -1.10
N PHE A 81 -0.94 11.73 -1.63
CA PHE A 81 -0.54 11.60 -3.02
C PHE A 81 -1.76 11.29 -3.90
N GLU A 82 -2.19 12.28 -4.71
CA GLU A 82 -3.42 12.27 -5.52
C GLU A 82 -4.67 11.84 -4.74
N PRO A 83 -5.33 12.80 -4.03
CA PRO A 83 -6.32 12.50 -3.00
C PRO A 83 -7.43 11.58 -3.53
N GLY A 84 -7.57 10.43 -2.89
CA GLY A 84 -8.63 9.46 -3.11
C GLY A 84 -8.44 8.50 -4.29
N LEU A 85 -7.52 8.71 -5.23
CA LEU A 85 -7.31 7.76 -6.33
C LEU A 85 -6.44 6.59 -5.89
N ILE A 86 -5.24 6.88 -5.39
CA ILE A 86 -4.23 5.85 -5.07
C ILE A 86 -4.65 5.04 -3.85
N GLU A 87 -5.18 5.72 -2.82
CA GLU A 87 -5.80 5.09 -1.64
C GLU A 87 -6.83 4.03 -2.06
N ARG A 88 -7.83 4.40 -2.88
CA ARG A 88 -8.88 3.47 -3.32
C ARG A 88 -8.32 2.27 -4.08
N LYS A 89 -7.27 2.47 -4.87
CA LYS A 89 -6.65 1.38 -5.64
C LYS A 89 -5.89 0.41 -4.74
N ILE A 90 -5.21 0.92 -3.71
CA ILE A 90 -4.56 0.10 -2.68
C ILE A 90 -5.61 -0.69 -1.88
N LEU A 91 -6.64 -0.01 -1.36
CA LEU A 91 -7.66 -0.62 -0.52
C LEU A 91 -8.47 -1.70 -1.24
N LYS A 92 -8.68 -1.58 -2.55
CA LYS A 92 -9.32 -2.63 -3.37
C LYS A 92 -8.51 -3.93 -3.46
N GLN A 93 -7.21 -3.90 -3.20
CA GLN A 93 -6.35 -5.09 -3.20
C GLN A 93 -6.25 -5.75 -1.83
N VAL A 94 -6.87 -5.17 -0.79
CA VAL A 94 -7.00 -5.82 0.52
C VAL A 94 -8.19 -6.77 0.45
N ILE A 95 -7.91 -8.05 0.22
CA ILE A 95 -8.94 -9.08 0.06
C ILE A 95 -9.05 -9.90 1.35
N LYS A 96 -10.28 -10.23 1.76
CA LYS A 96 -10.50 -11.21 2.81
C LYS A 96 -10.09 -12.58 2.29
N ILE A 97 -9.36 -13.33 3.11
CA ILE A 97 -9.08 -14.74 2.86
C ILE A 97 -9.73 -15.57 3.97
N ASP A 98 -10.40 -16.66 3.58
CA ASP A 98 -10.84 -17.69 4.51
C ASP A 98 -9.70 -18.71 4.65
N ASP A 99 -9.46 -19.15 5.89
CA ASP A 99 -8.43 -20.15 6.22
C ASP A 99 -8.83 -21.53 5.69
#